data_AF-A0A804MXI5-F1
#
_entry.id   AF-A0A804MXI5-F1
#
_cell.length_a   1.000
_cell.length_b   1.000
_cell.length_c   1.000
_cell.angle_alpha   90.00
_cell.angle_beta   90.00
_cell.angle_gamma   90.00
#
_symmetry.space_group_name_H-M   'P 1'
#
loop_
_entity.id
_entity.type
_entity.pdbx_description
1 polymer ?
#
loop_
_entity_poly.entity_id
_entity_poly.type
_entity_poly.pdbx_seq_one_letter_code
_entity_poly.pdbx_strand_id
1 'polypeptide(L)'
;MAGYRGGSSVSASTGGGGSAVAAAFSTRLLLLLTLLPLALAAFAFALQWRGGMRDPAGAAWPADAQRFPGMENSPLSSSHGGAGSYFAVSSSSSSPGADCAEILGRSAASSNGISLYRGWSFDSESAITPKICITGSTSASLHQILPWLYYHKVIGVSHFFLFVEGEAAKPAVTSVLESIRGVKIIYRTKELKEKQEKSRIWNETWLAGFFYKPCNYELFVKQSLNMEMAIIMARDAGMDWIIHLDTDELIHPAGAREYSLRRLLLDVPDNVDMVIFPNYESSIERDDIKDPFTEVSMFKKNYDHLPKDTYFGLYKEATRGNPNYFLTYGNGKSAARVQEHLRPNGAHRWHNYMKSPNEIKLEEAAILHYTYTKFSDLTSRRDRCGCKPTKEDVKRCFILEFDRLVS
;
A
#
# COMPACT_ATOMS: atom_id res chain seq x y z
N MET A 1 -46.00 75.98 -0.86
CA MET A 1 -46.10 76.98 -1.94
C MET A 1 -44.71 77.52 -2.21
N ALA A 2 -44.11 77.13 -3.32
CA ALA A 2 -42.76 77.52 -3.73
C ALA A 2 -42.80 78.81 -4.57
N GLY A 3 -41.80 79.67 -4.39
CA GLY A 3 -41.64 80.93 -5.09
C GLY A 3 -40.72 80.85 -6.32
N TYR A 4 -41.26 81.29 -7.46
CA TYR A 4 -40.81 82.33 -8.39
C TYR A 4 -39.38 82.44 -9.00
N ARG A 5 -39.44 82.78 -10.32
CA ARG A 5 -38.45 83.38 -11.28
C ARG A 5 -37.52 82.36 -11.98
N GLY A 6 -37.56 82.19 -13.31
CA GLY A 6 -37.43 83.15 -14.43
C GLY A 6 -35.94 83.26 -14.81
N GLY A 7 -35.42 83.20 -16.04
CA GLY A 7 -35.88 83.07 -17.42
C GLY A 7 -34.62 83.16 -18.31
N SER A 8 -34.76 82.82 -19.61
CA SER A 8 -33.94 83.26 -20.76
C SER A 8 -32.61 82.58 -21.14
N SER A 9 -32.60 82.22 -22.43
CA SER A 9 -31.56 81.84 -23.41
C SER A 9 -30.20 82.56 -23.38
N VAL A 10 -29.15 81.90 -23.92
CA VAL A 10 -28.39 82.29 -25.15
C VAL A 10 -27.30 81.24 -25.47
N SER A 11 -27.09 81.04 -26.77
CA SER A 11 -26.15 80.17 -27.52
C SER A 11 -24.71 80.68 -27.66
N ALA A 12 -23.77 79.76 -27.95
CA ALA A 12 -22.45 79.85 -28.65
C ALA A 12 -21.37 79.11 -27.84
N SER A 13 -20.36 78.39 -28.36
CA SER A 13 -19.87 78.08 -29.70
C SER A 13 -18.74 77.02 -29.57
N THR A 14 -18.63 76.13 -30.56
CA THR A 14 -17.40 75.52 -31.12
C THR A 14 -16.34 74.86 -30.22
N GLY A 15 -16.13 73.55 -30.44
CA GLY A 15 -14.96 72.79 -29.98
C GLY A 15 -14.84 71.44 -30.71
N GLY A 16 -14.61 71.48 -32.03
CA GLY A 16 -14.27 70.29 -32.81
C GLY A 16 -12.84 69.85 -32.52
N GLY A 17 -12.65 68.59 -32.08
CA GLY A 17 -11.30 68.02 -31.87
C GLY A 17 -11.25 66.65 -31.17
N GLY A 18 -12.28 66.25 -30.43
CA GLY A 18 -12.22 65.02 -29.60
C GLY A 18 -12.61 63.70 -30.30
N SER A 19 -13.26 63.75 -31.47
CA SER A 19 -13.91 62.55 -32.03
C SER A 19 -12.93 61.57 -32.71
N ALA A 20 -11.85 62.06 -33.32
CA ALA A 20 -10.90 61.22 -34.05
C ALA A 20 -10.00 60.37 -33.13
N VAL A 21 -9.61 60.90 -31.97
CA VAL A 21 -8.71 60.20 -31.02
C VAL A 21 -9.45 59.09 -30.27
N ALA A 22 -10.70 59.35 -29.86
CA ALA A 22 -11.56 58.36 -29.23
C ALA A 22 -11.91 57.22 -30.20
N ALA A 23 -12.24 57.54 -31.47
CA ALA A 23 -12.51 56.55 -32.49
C ALA A 23 -11.29 55.65 -32.77
N ALA A 24 -10.09 56.24 -32.87
CA ALA A 24 -8.85 55.48 -33.07
C ALA A 24 -8.51 54.57 -31.89
N PHE A 25 -8.76 55.00 -30.64
CA PHE A 25 -8.55 54.18 -29.45
C PHE A 25 -9.55 53.01 -29.40
N SER A 26 -10.84 53.26 -29.65
CA SER A 26 -11.86 52.21 -29.73
C SER A 26 -11.59 51.20 -30.84
N THR A 27 -11.09 51.66 -31.99
CA THR A 27 -10.75 50.78 -33.12
C THR A 27 -9.53 49.92 -32.80
N ARG A 28 -8.51 50.47 -32.12
CA ARG A 28 -7.34 49.71 -31.65
C ARG A 28 -7.69 48.70 -30.56
N LEU A 29 -8.58 49.06 -29.64
CA LEU A 29 -9.07 48.15 -28.60
C LEU A 29 -9.91 47.01 -29.20
N LEU A 30 -10.79 47.31 -30.17
CA LEU A 30 -11.55 46.30 -30.90
C LEU A 30 -10.64 45.39 -31.74
N LEU A 31 -9.60 45.93 -32.37
CA LEU A 31 -8.58 45.15 -33.07
C LEU A 31 -7.80 44.23 -32.12
N LEU A 32 -7.43 44.70 -30.94
CA LEU A 32 -6.76 43.88 -29.93
C LEU A 32 -7.68 42.77 -29.41
N LEU A 33 -8.93 43.11 -29.08
CA LEU A 33 -9.94 42.16 -28.58
C LEU A 33 -10.37 41.12 -29.62
N THR A 34 -10.11 41.36 -30.91
CA THR A 34 -10.43 40.40 -31.98
C THR A 34 -9.20 39.59 -32.40
N LEU A 35 -8.06 40.23 -32.62
CA LEU A 35 -6.84 39.57 -33.08
C LEU A 35 -6.18 38.71 -32.01
N LEU A 36 -6.23 39.11 -30.73
CA LEU A 36 -5.63 38.34 -29.65
C LEU A 36 -6.30 36.97 -29.45
N PRO A 37 -7.64 36.85 -29.32
CA PRO A 37 -8.28 35.54 -29.24
C PRO A 37 -8.12 34.71 -30.52
N LEU A 38 -8.12 35.33 -31.70
CA LEU A 38 -7.84 34.62 -32.96
C LEU A 38 -6.42 34.06 -33.03
N ALA A 39 -5.42 34.82 -32.59
CA ALA A 39 -4.04 34.36 -32.52
C ALA A 39 -3.85 33.25 -31.49
N LEU A 40 -4.49 33.35 -30.32
CA LEU A 40 -4.49 32.30 -29.29
C LEU A 40 -5.21 31.04 -29.76
N ALA A 41 -6.32 31.16 -30.49
CA ALA A 41 -7.04 30.04 -31.08
C ALA A 41 -6.23 29.37 -32.19
N ALA A 42 -5.55 30.13 -33.05
CA ALA A 42 -4.66 29.59 -34.08
C ALA A 42 -3.43 28.90 -33.47
N PHE A 43 -2.89 29.45 -32.38
CA PHE A 43 -1.79 28.84 -31.63
C PHE A 43 -2.22 27.54 -30.94
N ALA A 44 -3.40 27.53 -30.30
CA ALA A 44 -3.99 26.32 -29.72
C ALA A 44 -4.29 25.27 -30.80
N PHE A 45 -4.81 25.67 -31.95
CA PHE A 45 -5.05 24.80 -33.10
C PHE A 45 -3.74 24.21 -33.64
N ALA A 46 -2.67 25.00 -33.76
CA ALA A 46 -1.35 24.51 -34.17
C ALA A 46 -0.73 23.53 -33.16
N LEU A 47 -0.95 23.76 -31.85
CA LEU A 47 -0.54 22.82 -30.80
C LEU A 47 -1.37 21.52 -30.83
N GLN A 48 -2.65 21.61 -31.19
CA GLN A 48 -3.53 20.45 -31.39
C GLN A 48 -3.33 19.77 -32.74
N TRP A 49 -2.72 20.46 -33.71
CA TRP A 49 -2.44 19.96 -35.05
C TRP A 49 -1.17 19.11 -35.06
N ARG A 50 -1.20 18.02 -34.30
CA ARG A 50 -0.49 16.78 -34.61
C ARG A 50 -1.53 15.71 -34.98
N GLY A 51 -1.96 15.78 -36.25
CA GLY A 51 -2.38 14.63 -37.06
C GLY A 51 -3.64 13.86 -36.63
N GLY A 52 -4.78 14.21 -37.25
CA GLY A 52 -5.80 13.24 -37.65
C GLY A 52 -6.94 12.94 -36.66
N MET A 53 -7.98 13.77 -36.66
CA MET A 53 -9.30 13.38 -36.14
C MET A 53 -9.99 12.40 -37.08
N ARG A 54 -10.46 11.28 -36.54
CA ARG A 54 -11.73 10.67 -36.94
C ARG A 54 -12.48 10.29 -35.66
N ASP A 55 -13.61 10.94 -35.46
CA ASP A 55 -14.52 10.80 -34.31
C ASP A 55 -15.48 9.58 -34.52
N PRO A 56 -16.36 9.21 -33.57
CA PRO A 56 -16.48 7.85 -33.04
C PRO A 56 -17.84 7.19 -33.36
N ALA A 57 -17.85 5.94 -33.81
CA ALA A 57 -18.95 4.98 -33.61
C ALA A 57 -18.65 3.68 -34.37
N GLY A 58 -18.67 2.56 -33.64
CA GLY A 58 -18.94 1.22 -34.18
C GLY A 58 -17.86 0.60 -35.06
N ALA A 59 -16.96 -0.19 -34.46
CA ALA A 59 -16.45 -1.41 -35.07
C ALA A 59 -15.74 -2.28 -34.02
N ALA A 60 -16.09 -3.56 -34.05
CA ALA A 60 -15.47 -4.72 -33.43
C ALA A 60 -14.03 -4.55 -32.93
N TRP A 61 -13.78 -5.05 -31.72
CA TRP A 61 -12.44 -5.40 -31.25
C TRP A 61 -11.89 -6.57 -32.05
N PRO A 62 -10.70 -6.47 -32.66
CA PRO A 62 -9.82 -7.60 -32.85
C PRO A 62 -8.62 -7.51 -31.91
N ALA A 63 -8.14 -8.70 -31.56
CA ALA A 63 -6.97 -8.94 -30.75
C ALA A 63 -5.68 -8.37 -31.35
N ASP A 64 -4.72 -8.20 -30.44
CA ASP A 64 -3.27 -8.08 -30.63
C ASP A 64 -2.62 -6.73 -30.97
N ALA A 65 -1.73 -6.36 -30.03
CA ALA A 65 -0.48 -5.60 -30.16
C ALA A 65 -0.64 -4.06 -30.30
N GLN A 66 -0.04 -3.19 -29.46
CA GLN A 66 1.38 -3.06 -29.14
C GLN A 66 1.58 -2.17 -27.89
N ARG A 67 2.46 -2.52 -26.94
CA ARG A 67 3.92 -2.23 -26.87
C ARG A 67 4.20 -0.79 -26.39
N PHE A 68 4.79 -0.69 -25.20
CA PHE A 68 5.19 0.56 -24.52
C PHE A 68 6.43 1.21 -25.17
N PRO A 69 6.62 2.53 -25.04
CA PRO A 69 7.75 3.25 -25.64
C PRO A 69 9.09 2.83 -25.01
N GLY A 70 10.11 2.51 -25.83
CA GLY A 70 11.45 2.13 -25.36
C GLY A 70 12.18 1.03 -26.12
N MET A 71 11.60 0.47 -27.19
CA MET A 71 12.28 -0.51 -28.05
C MET A 71 12.53 0.05 -29.45
N GLU A 72 13.65 0.75 -29.60
CA GLU A 72 14.19 1.15 -30.90
C GLU A 72 15.63 0.64 -30.97
N ASN A 73 15.84 -0.47 -31.70
CA ASN A 73 17.08 -0.85 -32.40
C ASN A 73 16.87 -2.23 -33.07
N SER A 74 16.31 -2.19 -34.29
CA SER A 74 16.65 -2.95 -35.54
C SER A 74 16.86 -4.49 -35.54
N PRO A 75 16.83 -5.14 -36.72
CA PRO A 75 15.83 -5.11 -37.79
C PRO A 75 15.31 -6.54 -38.14
N LEU A 76 14.09 -6.64 -38.68
CA LEU A 76 13.59 -7.85 -39.33
C LEU A 76 13.80 -7.72 -40.85
N SER A 77 14.52 -8.68 -41.44
CA SER A 77 14.37 -9.02 -42.85
C SER A 77 14.56 -10.53 -43.02
N SER A 78 13.54 -11.16 -43.59
CA SER A 78 13.52 -12.53 -44.06
C SER A 78 13.66 -12.52 -45.59
N SER A 79 14.41 -13.46 -46.18
CA SER A 79 13.96 -14.32 -47.29
C SER A 79 15.09 -15.12 -48.00
N HIS A 80 14.82 -16.43 -48.14
CA HIS A 80 14.99 -17.29 -49.33
C HIS A 80 16.37 -17.78 -49.82
N GLY A 81 16.54 -19.11 -49.76
CA GLY A 81 16.84 -19.97 -50.93
C GLY A 81 18.30 -20.31 -51.27
N GLY A 82 18.61 -21.61 -51.41
CA GLY A 82 19.68 -22.11 -52.29
C GLY A 82 20.72 -23.05 -51.68
N ALA A 83 20.97 -24.16 -52.37
CA ALA A 83 21.83 -25.29 -52.02
C ALA A 83 23.35 -25.00 -51.98
N GLY A 84 24.10 -25.79 -51.21
CA GLY A 84 25.57 -25.85 -51.28
C GLY A 84 26.19 -26.66 -50.15
N SER A 85 27.10 -27.57 -50.49
CA SER A 85 27.75 -28.58 -49.65
C SER A 85 28.93 -28.01 -48.81
N TYR A 86 29.62 -28.91 -48.09
CA TYR A 86 30.96 -28.90 -47.47
C TYR A 86 31.25 -28.22 -46.10
N PHE A 87 31.62 -29.11 -45.15
CA PHE A 87 32.64 -29.04 -44.07
C PHE A 87 32.53 -28.07 -42.87
N ALA A 88 32.36 -28.71 -41.71
CA ALA A 88 32.92 -28.49 -40.36
C ALA A 88 33.66 -27.17 -40.03
N VAL A 89 33.34 -26.58 -38.87
CA VAL A 89 34.07 -26.68 -37.58
C VAL A 89 33.34 -25.83 -36.52
N SER A 90 33.34 -26.35 -35.29
CA SER A 90 32.67 -25.86 -34.08
C SER A 90 33.09 -24.47 -33.60
N SER A 91 32.11 -23.60 -33.28
CA SER A 91 32.11 -22.74 -32.09
C SER A 91 30.80 -21.95 -31.93
N SER A 92 30.17 -22.11 -30.75
CA SER A 92 29.31 -21.18 -29.99
C SER A 92 28.13 -20.45 -30.66
N SER A 93 26.90 -20.81 -30.24
CA SER A 93 25.81 -19.84 -29.94
C SER A 93 24.49 -20.58 -29.65
N SER A 94 23.90 -20.42 -28.46
CA SER A 94 22.49 -20.72 -28.24
C SER A 94 21.82 -19.57 -27.49
N SER A 95 20.87 -18.96 -28.18
CA SER A 95 20.17 -17.70 -27.92
C SER A 95 19.26 -17.70 -26.68
N PRO A 96 18.89 -16.52 -26.13
CA PRO A 96 18.16 -16.36 -24.87
C PRO A 96 16.62 -16.47 -25.00
N GLY A 97 16.12 -17.27 -25.94
CA GLY A 97 14.71 -17.24 -26.34
C GLY A 97 13.88 -18.49 -26.06
N ALA A 98 14.45 -19.56 -25.51
CA ALA A 98 13.76 -20.86 -25.42
C ALA A 98 13.34 -21.28 -24.00
N ASP A 99 13.79 -20.60 -22.95
CA ASP A 99 13.67 -21.12 -21.58
C ASP A 99 12.34 -20.76 -20.89
N CYS A 100 11.59 -19.77 -21.40
CA CYS A 100 10.33 -19.35 -20.78
C CYS A 100 9.12 -20.24 -21.14
N ALA A 101 9.22 -21.04 -22.21
CA ALA A 101 8.15 -21.95 -22.62
C ALA A 101 8.22 -23.31 -21.91
N GLU A 102 9.42 -23.75 -21.49
CA GLU A 102 9.59 -25.02 -20.79
C GLU A 102 9.15 -24.94 -19.31
N ILE A 103 9.19 -23.75 -18.71
CA ILE A 103 8.74 -23.49 -17.32
C ILE A 103 7.21 -23.40 -17.21
N LEU A 104 6.50 -22.98 -18.26
CA LEU A 104 5.04 -22.82 -18.25
C LEU A 104 4.28 -24.01 -18.88
N GLY A 105 4.97 -24.87 -19.63
CA GLY A 105 4.36 -25.98 -20.38
C GLY A 105 4.03 -27.25 -19.59
N ARG A 106 4.44 -27.37 -18.32
CA ARG A 106 4.22 -28.59 -17.51
C ARG A 106 2.97 -28.59 -16.62
N SER A 107 2.17 -27.52 -16.62
CA SER A 107 1.02 -27.38 -15.70
C SER A 107 -0.34 -27.78 -16.30
N ALA A 108 -0.39 -28.31 -17.51
CA ALA A 108 -1.63 -28.70 -18.17
C ALA A 108 -1.81 -30.23 -18.27
N ALA A 109 -1.62 -30.95 -17.17
CA ALA A 109 -2.19 -32.29 -16.99
C ALA A 109 -2.13 -32.72 -15.51
N SER A 110 -3.24 -33.25 -15.01
CA SER A 110 -3.43 -33.88 -13.68
C SER A 110 -3.90 -32.96 -12.54
N SER A 111 -5.22 -32.92 -12.43
CA SER A 111 -5.99 -32.74 -11.20
C SER A 111 -5.45 -33.59 -10.03
N ASN A 112 -4.95 -32.92 -8.99
CA ASN A 112 -5.21 -33.17 -7.56
C ASN A 112 -4.28 -32.26 -6.75
N GLY A 113 -4.83 -31.60 -5.73
CA GLY A 113 -4.17 -30.55 -4.97
C GLY A 113 -2.85 -30.98 -4.32
N ILE A 114 -2.06 -29.95 -3.95
CA ILE A 114 -0.78 -29.99 -3.22
C ILE A 114 0.45 -30.20 -4.13
N SER A 115 0.92 -29.14 -4.82
CA SER A 115 2.34 -29.00 -5.20
C SER A 115 2.71 -27.61 -5.74
N LEU A 116 2.67 -26.56 -4.91
CA LEU A 116 3.28 -25.26 -5.25
C LEU A 116 4.52 -24.91 -4.40
N TYR A 117 4.84 -25.72 -3.38
CA TYR A 117 5.88 -25.41 -2.38
C TYR A 117 7.07 -26.38 -2.38
N ARG A 118 7.08 -27.42 -3.24
CA ARG A 118 8.08 -28.51 -3.23
C ARG A 118 9.29 -28.19 -4.11
N GLY A 119 9.98 -27.08 -3.85
CA GLY A 119 11.19 -26.74 -4.62
C GLY A 119 12.02 -25.56 -4.13
N TRP A 120 11.61 -24.89 -3.04
CA TRP A 120 12.32 -23.71 -2.54
C TRP A 120 13.33 -24.14 -1.48
N SER A 121 14.61 -24.22 -1.85
CA SER A 121 15.70 -24.51 -0.91
C SER A 121 16.09 -23.24 -0.16
N PHE A 122 15.83 -23.19 1.15
CA PHE A 122 16.19 -22.06 2.05
C PHE A 122 17.55 -22.29 2.76
N ASP A 123 18.41 -23.17 2.23
CA ASP A 123 19.54 -23.80 2.94
C ASP A 123 20.85 -22.98 3.02
N SER A 124 20.81 -21.66 3.23
CA SER A 124 22.04 -20.90 3.52
C SER A 124 21.80 -19.80 4.56
N GLU A 125 21.71 -20.18 5.84
CA GLU A 125 21.28 -19.27 6.92
C GLU A 125 22.41 -18.66 7.77
N SER A 126 23.65 -19.14 7.71
CA SER A 126 24.70 -18.66 8.64
C SER A 126 25.39 -17.36 8.20
N ALA A 127 25.26 -16.95 6.94
CA ALA A 127 26.01 -15.81 6.39
C ALA A 127 25.14 -14.65 5.86
N ILE A 128 23.81 -14.80 5.84
CA ILE A 128 22.95 -13.83 5.16
C ILE A 128 22.37 -12.82 6.13
N THR A 129 22.84 -11.58 6.04
CA THR A 129 22.31 -10.41 6.75
C THR A 129 21.48 -9.52 5.82
N PRO A 130 20.54 -8.73 6.37
CA PRO A 130 20.05 -8.80 7.74
C PRO A 130 19.11 -10.00 7.99
N LYS A 131 19.14 -10.52 9.22
CA LYS A 131 18.16 -11.46 9.78
C LYS A 131 16.92 -10.72 10.24
N ILE A 132 15.81 -11.00 9.59
CA ILE A 132 14.53 -10.32 9.84
C ILE A 132 13.58 -11.30 10.51
N CYS A 133 12.88 -10.83 11.54
CA CYS A 133 11.77 -11.54 12.17
C CYS A 133 10.46 -10.76 12.12
N ILE A 134 9.35 -11.49 12.05
CA ILE A 134 8.00 -10.97 12.22
C ILE A 134 7.43 -11.48 13.54
N THR A 135 6.79 -10.61 14.31
CA THR A 135 5.90 -10.98 15.41
C THR A 135 4.46 -10.71 15.00
N GLY A 136 3.56 -11.64 15.30
CA GLY A 136 2.14 -11.51 14.96
C GLY A 136 1.25 -12.17 16.00
N SER A 137 0.05 -11.62 16.19
CA SER A 137 -0.99 -12.21 17.05
C SER A 137 -2.15 -12.65 16.16
N THR A 138 -2.51 -13.93 16.16
CA THR A 138 -3.52 -14.44 15.21
C THR A 138 -4.43 -15.50 15.80
N SER A 139 -5.69 -15.44 15.38
CA SER A 139 -6.69 -16.49 15.57
C SER A 139 -7.21 -17.04 14.24
N ALA A 140 -6.52 -16.73 13.14
CA ALA A 140 -6.91 -17.10 11.79
C ALA A 140 -6.75 -18.61 11.51
N SER A 141 -7.36 -19.07 10.42
CA SER A 141 -7.21 -20.45 9.96
C SER A 141 -5.85 -20.67 9.30
N LEU A 142 -5.43 -21.94 9.21
CA LEU A 142 -4.21 -22.33 8.51
C LEU A 142 -4.19 -21.85 7.05
N HIS A 143 -5.34 -21.85 6.38
CA HIS A 143 -5.48 -21.37 5.00
C HIS A 143 -5.12 -19.89 4.84
N GLN A 144 -5.39 -19.06 5.84
CA GLN A 144 -5.01 -17.65 5.82
C GLN A 144 -3.53 -17.45 6.22
N ILE A 145 -3.04 -18.22 7.21
CA ILE A 145 -1.69 -18.05 7.76
C ILE A 145 -0.62 -18.49 6.75
N LEU A 146 -0.82 -19.60 6.03
CA LEU A 146 0.23 -20.17 5.15
C LEU A 146 0.64 -19.24 4.00
N PRO A 147 -0.27 -18.67 3.20
CA PRO A 147 0.12 -17.76 2.12
C PRO A 147 0.85 -16.53 2.66
N TRP A 148 0.35 -15.94 3.76
CA TRP A 148 0.99 -14.83 4.45
C TRP A 148 2.41 -15.19 4.90
N LEU A 149 2.59 -16.35 5.51
CA LEU A 149 3.88 -16.80 6.04
C LEU A 149 4.89 -17.05 4.91
N TYR A 150 4.49 -17.82 3.89
CA TYR A 150 5.39 -18.14 2.77
C TYR A 150 5.75 -16.91 1.95
N TYR A 151 4.79 -16.00 1.70
CA TYR A 151 5.09 -14.72 1.06
C TYR A 151 6.21 -13.97 1.78
N HIS A 152 6.11 -13.85 3.11
CA HIS A 152 7.12 -13.15 3.90
C HIS A 152 8.46 -13.89 3.93
N LYS A 153 8.47 -15.23 3.92
CA LYS A 153 9.71 -16.02 3.78
C LYS A 153 10.40 -15.73 2.44
N VAL A 154 9.65 -15.69 1.35
CA VAL A 154 10.17 -15.45 0.00
C VAL A 154 10.85 -14.08 -0.10
N ILE A 155 10.24 -13.02 0.45
CA ILE A 155 10.84 -11.68 0.39
C ILE A 155 11.99 -11.47 1.39
N GLY A 156 12.30 -12.47 2.23
CA GLY A 156 13.54 -12.52 3.02
C GLY A 156 13.37 -12.62 4.54
N VAL A 157 12.15 -12.80 5.07
CA VAL A 157 11.93 -12.99 6.52
C VAL A 157 12.37 -14.38 6.95
N SER A 158 13.22 -14.44 7.98
CA SER A 158 13.81 -15.69 8.46
C SER A 158 13.00 -16.34 9.59
N HIS A 159 12.52 -15.52 10.54
CA HIS A 159 11.89 -15.99 11.77
C HIS A 159 10.49 -15.40 11.99
N PHE A 160 9.62 -16.19 12.61
CA PHE A 160 8.25 -15.80 12.94
C PHE A 160 7.97 -16.15 14.41
N PHE A 161 7.54 -15.17 15.18
CA PHE A 161 7.04 -15.34 16.54
C PHE A 161 5.51 -15.16 16.51
N LEU A 162 4.79 -16.28 16.45
CA LEU A 162 3.33 -16.27 16.28
C LEU A 162 2.64 -16.57 17.61
N PHE A 163 1.94 -15.56 18.14
CA PHE A 163 1.08 -15.71 19.30
C PHE A 163 -0.29 -16.18 18.84
N VAL A 164 -0.63 -17.43 19.17
CA VAL A 164 -1.81 -18.12 18.61
C VAL A 164 -2.95 -18.25 19.62
N GLU A 165 -4.16 -17.99 19.13
CA GLU A 165 -5.43 -18.18 19.84
C GLU A 165 -6.48 -18.77 18.88
N GLY A 166 -7.65 -19.18 19.37
CA GLY A 166 -8.75 -19.62 18.50
C GLY A 166 -8.37 -20.75 17.54
N GLU A 167 -8.70 -20.58 16.24
CA GLU A 167 -8.37 -21.57 15.20
C GLU A 167 -6.87 -21.79 15.04
N ALA A 168 -6.07 -20.73 15.17
CA ALA A 168 -4.61 -20.80 15.03
C ALA A 168 -3.95 -21.64 16.13
N ALA A 169 -4.59 -21.78 17.30
CA ALA A 169 -4.08 -22.53 18.43
C ALA A 169 -4.47 -24.03 18.40
N LYS A 170 -5.24 -24.48 17.41
CA LYS A 170 -5.63 -25.89 17.29
C LYS A 170 -4.40 -26.76 16.99
N PRO A 171 -4.27 -27.97 17.59
CA PRO A 171 -3.11 -28.84 17.37
C PRO A 171 -2.84 -29.18 15.90
N ALA A 172 -3.88 -29.34 15.09
CA ALA A 172 -3.75 -29.60 13.66
C ALA A 172 -3.16 -28.41 12.88
N VAL A 173 -3.35 -27.18 13.36
CA VAL A 173 -2.79 -25.97 12.76
C VAL A 173 -1.36 -25.75 13.25
N THR A 174 -1.15 -25.82 14.57
CA THR A 174 0.17 -25.54 15.16
C THR A 174 1.20 -26.59 14.78
N SER A 175 0.85 -27.87 14.69
CA SER A 175 1.78 -28.92 14.21
C SER A 175 2.32 -28.65 12.81
N VAL A 176 1.48 -28.12 11.90
CA VAL A 176 1.92 -27.70 10.56
C VAL A 176 2.82 -26.48 10.66
N LEU A 177 2.42 -25.45 11.41
CA LEU A 177 3.22 -24.22 11.51
C LEU A 177 4.58 -24.46 12.19
N GLU A 178 4.65 -25.29 13.23
CA GLU A 178 5.89 -25.67 13.93
C GLU A 178 6.83 -26.50 13.06
N SER A 179 6.31 -27.23 12.06
CA SER A 179 7.15 -27.95 11.08
C SER A 179 7.90 -27.01 10.13
N ILE A 180 7.49 -25.75 10.03
CA ILE A 180 8.11 -24.75 9.16
C ILE A 180 9.30 -24.14 9.89
N ARG A 181 10.49 -24.28 9.30
CA ARG A 181 11.75 -23.73 9.85
C ARG A 181 11.60 -22.23 10.16
N GLY A 182 12.12 -21.82 11.31
CA GLY A 182 12.11 -20.42 11.76
C GLY A 182 10.77 -19.95 12.33
N VAL A 183 9.75 -20.81 12.39
CA VAL A 183 8.46 -20.49 13.02
C VAL A 183 8.47 -20.96 14.47
N LYS A 184 8.18 -20.03 15.39
CA LYS A 184 7.99 -20.30 16.82
C LYS A 184 6.57 -19.93 17.20
N ILE A 185 5.83 -20.92 17.68
CA ILE A 185 4.46 -20.75 18.17
C ILE A 185 4.48 -20.43 19.66
N ILE A 186 3.67 -19.47 20.07
CA ILE A 186 3.47 -19.06 21.46
C ILE A 186 1.98 -19.16 21.79
N TYR A 187 1.65 -20.12 22.65
CA TYR A 187 0.27 -20.34 23.09
C TYR A 187 -0.14 -19.36 24.18
N ARG A 188 -1.42 -18.96 24.21
CA ARG A 188 -2.00 -18.17 25.30
C ARG A 188 -2.23 -19.01 26.57
N THR A 189 -1.14 -19.46 27.21
CA THR A 189 -1.22 -20.25 28.44
C THR A 189 -1.48 -19.37 29.68
N LYS A 190 -1.75 -20.01 30.81
CA LYS A 190 -1.93 -19.30 32.08
C LYS A 190 -0.64 -18.62 32.52
N GLU A 191 0.49 -19.29 32.36
CA GLU A 191 1.83 -18.80 32.68
C GLU A 191 2.19 -17.58 31.84
N LEU A 192 1.81 -17.59 30.55
CA LEU A 192 1.99 -16.43 29.67
C LEU A 192 1.22 -15.22 30.21
N LYS A 193 -0.05 -15.41 30.58
CA LYS A 193 -0.89 -14.35 31.14
C LYS A 193 -0.33 -13.80 32.44
N GLU A 194 0.08 -14.66 33.37
CA GLU A 194 0.69 -14.25 34.64
C GLU A 194 1.99 -13.46 34.43
N LYS A 195 2.78 -13.82 33.42
CA LYS A 195 3.97 -13.05 33.02
C LYS A 195 3.59 -11.70 32.44
N GLN A 196 2.58 -11.66 31.57
CA GLN A 196 2.08 -10.42 30.97
C GLN A 196 1.45 -9.48 31.99
N GLU A 197 0.75 -9.98 33.00
CA GLU A 197 0.18 -9.20 34.11
C GLU A 197 1.25 -8.47 34.93
N LYS A 198 2.46 -9.04 35.00
CA LYS A 198 3.62 -8.42 35.69
C LYS A 198 4.47 -7.54 34.76
N SER A 199 4.04 -7.35 33.52
CA SER A 199 4.76 -6.51 32.56
C SER A 199 4.81 -5.06 33.02
N ARG A 200 5.95 -4.40 32.74
CA ARG A 200 6.11 -2.95 32.89
C ARG A 200 5.13 -2.16 32.02
N ILE A 201 4.61 -2.75 30.94
CA ILE A 201 3.67 -2.09 30.02
C ILE A 201 2.45 -1.55 30.75
N TRP A 202 1.99 -2.20 31.81
CA TRP A 202 0.85 -1.74 32.61
C TRP A 202 1.08 -0.40 33.32
N ASN A 203 2.34 0.04 33.45
CA ASN A 203 2.71 1.33 34.05
C ASN A 203 2.97 2.41 32.98
N GLU A 204 2.83 2.08 31.70
CA GLU A 204 3.15 3.00 30.61
C GLU A 204 1.97 3.92 30.28
N THR A 205 2.18 5.23 30.35
CA THR A 205 1.13 6.23 30.15
C THR A 205 0.57 6.27 28.73
N TRP A 206 1.37 5.92 27.72
CA TRP A 206 0.97 5.91 26.31
C TRP A 206 -0.07 4.82 25.97
N LEU A 207 -0.18 3.77 26.79
CA LEU A 207 -1.16 2.69 26.60
C LEU A 207 -2.32 2.76 27.60
N ALA A 208 -2.22 3.61 28.63
CA ALA A 208 -3.19 3.71 29.73
C ALA A 208 -4.64 3.91 29.25
N GLY A 209 -4.84 4.70 28.19
CA GLY A 209 -6.16 4.95 27.61
C GLY A 209 -6.86 3.72 27.03
N PHE A 210 -6.14 2.61 26.83
CA PHE A 210 -6.65 1.37 26.24
C PHE A 210 -6.86 0.26 27.27
N PHE A 211 -6.36 0.42 28.50
CA PHE A 211 -6.47 -0.61 29.52
C PHE A 211 -7.93 -0.86 29.95
N TYR A 212 -8.20 -2.12 30.30
CA TYR A 212 -9.47 -2.61 30.86
C TYR A 212 -10.71 -2.31 29.99
N LYS A 213 -10.50 -2.06 28.70
CA LYS A 213 -11.54 -1.93 27.68
C LYS A 213 -11.59 -3.22 26.84
N PRO A 214 -12.79 -3.69 26.49
CA PRO A 214 -12.98 -4.96 25.79
C PRO A 214 -12.58 -4.89 24.31
N CYS A 215 -12.57 -6.07 23.68
CA CYS A 215 -12.42 -6.28 22.25
C CYS A 215 -11.21 -5.60 21.59
N ASN A 216 -11.39 -4.56 20.76
CA ASN A 216 -10.29 -3.98 20.00
C ASN A 216 -9.24 -3.34 20.91
N TYR A 217 -9.67 -2.76 22.02
CA TYR A 217 -8.76 -2.20 23.02
C TYR A 217 -7.96 -3.31 23.71
N GLU A 218 -8.62 -4.40 24.11
CA GLU A 218 -7.96 -5.57 24.68
C GLU A 218 -6.96 -6.19 23.70
N LEU A 219 -7.35 -6.33 22.43
CA LEU A 219 -6.48 -6.83 21.36
C LEU A 219 -5.24 -5.95 21.19
N PHE A 220 -5.41 -4.62 21.17
CA PHE A 220 -4.31 -3.67 21.03
C PHE A 220 -3.31 -3.75 22.20
N VAL A 221 -3.81 -3.87 23.44
CA VAL A 221 -2.97 -4.08 24.63
C VAL A 221 -2.26 -5.42 24.56
N LYS A 222 -2.98 -6.48 24.19
CA LYS A 222 -2.43 -7.83 24.04
C LYS A 222 -1.34 -7.89 22.98
N GLN A 223 -1.53 -7.27 21.82
CA GLN A 223 -0.51 -7.17 20.77
C GLN A 223 0.74 -6.46 21.30
N SER A 224 0.57 -5.38 22.08
CA SER A 224 1.70 -4.67 22.70
C SER A 224 2.48 -5.56 23.69
N LEU A 225 1.79 -6.33 24.53
CA LEU A 225 2.41 -7.29 25.45
C LEU A 225 3.13 -8.43 24.70
N ASN A 226 2.55 -8.91 23.61
CA ASN A 226 3.16 -9.92 22.75
C ASN A 226 4.44 -9.38 22.09
N MET A 227 4.42 -8.15 21.60
CA MET A 227 5.58 -7.47 21.02
C MET A 227 6.72 -7.31 22.04
N GLU A 228 6.43 -6.97 23.31
CA GLU A 228 7.44 -6.89 24.36
C GLU A 228 8.19 -8.21 24.54
N MET A 229 7.45 -9.31 24.58
CA MET A 229 8.04 -10.64 24.68
C MET A 229 8.79 -11.03 23.41
N ALA A 230 8.29 -10.63 22.24
CA ALA A 230 8.94 -10.89 20.96
C ALA A 230 10.28 -10.17 20.82
N ILE A 231 10.46 -8.99 21.41
CA ILE A 231 11.75 -8.30 21.46
C ILE A 231 12.80 -9.17 22.16
N ILE A 232 12.45 -9.78 23.29
CA ILE A 232 13.35 -10.68 24.03
C ILE A 232 13.71 -11.88 23.16
N MET A 233 12.71 -12.51 22.55
CA MET A 233 12.94 -13.67 21.67
C MET A 233 13.78 -13.32 20.42
N ALA A 234 13.57 -12.14 19.84
CA ALA A 234 14.34 -11.66 18.69
C ALA A 234 15.80 -11.41 19.06
N ARG A 235 16.06 -10.83 20.23
CA ARG A 235 17.42 -10.62 20.75
C ARG A 235 18.11 -11.96 21.02
N ASP A 236 17.43 -12.88 21.69
CA ASP A 236 17.98 -14.20 22.02
C ASP A 236 18.27 -15.03 20.75
N ALA A 237 17.51 -14.81 19.68
CA ALA A 237 17.74 -15.43 18.37
C ALA A 237 18.76 -14.70 17.48
N GLY A 238 19.33 -13.57 17.93
CA GLY A 238 20.28 -12.77 17.17
C GLY A 238 19.68 -12.19 15.88
N MET A 239 18.43 -11.72 15.94
CA MET A 239 17.78 -11.03 14.82
C MET A 239 18.27 -9.59 14.71
N ASP A 240 18.36 -9.08 13.48
CA ASP A 240 18.76 -7.69 13.22
C ASP A 240 17.54 -6.75 13.21
N TRP A 241 16.41 -7.21 12.65
CA TRP A 241 15.17 -6.44 12.52
C TRP A 241 13.95 -7.21 13.02
N ILE A 242 13.04 -6.49 13.68
CA ILE A 242 11.73 -6.98 14.11
C ILE A 242 10.60 -6.13 13.54
N ILE A 243 9.53 -6.79 13.08
CA ILE A 243 8.33 -6.15 12.52
C ILE A 243 7.09 -6.77 13.17
N HIS A 244 6.12 -5.96 13.58
CA HIS A 244 4.79 -6.47 13.95
C HIS A 244 3.88 -6.41 12.72
N LEU A 245 3.27 -7.54 12.36
CA LEU A 245 2.31 -7.62 11.26
C LEU A 245 1.10 -8.46 11.66
N ASP A 246 -0.07 -8.02 11.20
CA ASP A 246 -1.31 -8.77 11.28
C ASP A 246 -1.43 -9.74 10.09
N THR A 247 -2.21 -10.82 10.24
CA THR A 247 -2.32 -11.88 9.20
C THR A 247 -3.17 -11.47 7.99
N ASP A 248 -3.58 -10.21 7.91
CA ASP A 248 -4.20 -9.53 6.78
C ASP A 248 -3.28 -8.44 6.19
N GLU A 249 -2.00 -8.41 6.58
CA GLU A 249 -1.03 -7.40 6.13
C GLU A 249 0.14 -8.04 5.39
N LEU A 250 0.45 -7.55 4.19
CA LEU A 250 1.65 -7.92 3.43
C LEU A 250 2.60 -6.75 3.31
N ILE A 251 3.91 -7.00 3.50
CA ILE A 251 4.94 -6.03 3.13
C ILE A 251 5.08 -6.02 1.61
N HIS A 252 4.93 -4.85 0.99
CA HIS A 252 5.20 -4.60 -0.42
C HIS A 252 6.52 -3.86 -0.56
N PRO A 253 7.66 -4.55 -0.78
CA PRO A 253 8.98 -3.93 -0.90
C PRO A 253 9.21 -3.28 -2.27
N ALA A 254 8.25 -2.49 -2.76
CA ALA A 254 8.42 -1.70 -3.98
C ALA A 254 9.64 -0.78 -3.88
N GLY A 255 10.29 -0.54 -5.01
CA GLY A 255 11.57 0.17 -5.10
C GLY A 255 12.79 -0.68 -4.69
N ALA A 256 12.59 -1.80 -3.99
CA ALA A 256 13.69 -2.69 -3.63
C ALA A 256 14.12 -3.56 -4.82
N ARG A 257 15.44 -3.75 -4.98
CA ARG A 257 15.98 -4.71 -5.95
C ARG A 257 15.47 -6.12 -5.63
N GLU A 258 15.14 -6.86 -6.68
CA GLU A 258 14.67 -8.25 -6.60
C GLU A 258 13.40 -8.43 -5.75
N TYR A 259 12.64 -7.35 -5.52
CA TYR A 259 11.45 -7.37 -4.65
C TYR A 259 11.76 -7.97 -3.27
N SER A 260 12.93 -7.62 -2.73
CA SER A 260 13.47 -8.22 -1.50
C SER A 260 13.40 -7.24 -0.33
N LEU A 261 12.65 -7.60 0.71
CA LEU A 261 12.66 -6.89 1.99
C LEU A 261 14.04 -6.94 2.65
N ARG A 262 14.75 -8.06 2.47
CA ARG A 262 16.11 -8.19 2.97
C ARG A 262 17.04 -7.18 2.34
N ARG A 263 17.00 -7.03 1.02
CA ARG A 263 17.83 -6.03 0.32
C ARG A 263 17.45 -4.62 0.73
N LEU A 264 16.15 -4.34 0.84
CA LEU A 264 15.63 -3.07 1.30
C LEU A 264 16.18 -2.67 2.67
N LEU A 265 16.16 -3.58 3.65
CA LEU A 265 16.66 -3.32 5.01
C LEU A 265 18.19 -3.38 5.12
N LEU A 266 18.88 -4.03 4.19
CA LEU A 266 20.34 -4.00 4.10
C LEU A 266 20.86 -2.62 3.70
N ASP A 267 20.13 -1.94 2.82
CA ASP A 267 20.51 -0.62 2.30
C ASP A 267 20.17 0.53 3.30
N VAL A 268 19.56 0.21 4.44
CA VAL A 268 19.22 1.18 5.50
C VAL A 268 20.48 1.54 6.30
N PRO A 269 20.82 2.84 6.44
CA PRO A 269 21.98 3.28 7.21
C PRO A 269 21.99 2.80 8.67
N ASP A 270 23.18 2.54 9.22
CA ASP A 270 23.35 2.01 10.58
C ASP A 270 22.83 2.95 11.69
N ASN A 271 22.82 4.25 11.45
CA ASN A 271 22.31 5.24 12.39
C ASN A 271 20.77 5.31 12.45
N VAL A 272 20.06 4.60 11.56
CA VAL A 272 18.61 4.53 11.53
C VAL A 272 18.13 3.38 12.41
N ASP A 273 17.33 3.71 13.43
CA ASP A 273 16.78 2.75 14.39
C ASP A 273 15.50 2.07 13.87
N MET A 274 14.73 2.78 13.05
CA MET A 274 13.39 2.35 12.62
C MET A 274 13.07 2.81 11.20
N VAL A 275 12.36 1.94 10.48
CA VAL A 275 11.90 2.20 9.12
C VAL A 275 10.39 2.09 9.08
N ILE A 276 9.73 3.15 8.62
CA ILE A 276 8.28 3.25 8.49
C ILE A 276 7.87 2.84 7.07
N PHE A 277 6.93 1.91 6.99
CA PHE A 277 6.23 1.49 5.78
C PHE A 277 4.84 2.14 5.79
N PRO A 278 4.58 3.16 4.94
CA PRO A 278 3.24 3.70 4.77
C PRO A 278 2.27 2.59 4.34
N ASN A 279 1.01 2.63 4.80
CA ASN A 279 0.03 1.60 4.44
C ASN A 279 -0.84 2.00 3.26
N TYR A 280 -1.21 1.00 2.47
CA TYR A 280 -2.26 1.05 1.47
C TYR A 280 -3.43 0.19 1.96
N GLU A 281 -4.65 0.69 1.84
CA GLU A 281 -5.86 0.01 2.31
C GLU A 281 -6.63 -0.57 1.12
N SER A 282 -6.98 -1.85 1.17
CA SER A 282 -7.77 -2.50 0.12
C SER A 282 -9.10 -1.80 -0.09
N SER A 283 -9.57 -1.79 -1.34
CA SER A 283 -10.91 -1.34 -1.69
C SER A 283 -11.69 -2.46 -2.35
N ILE A 284 -12.95 -2.62 -1.95
CA ILE A 284 -13.81 -3.69 -2.46
C ILE A 284 -14.13 -3.42 -3.94
N GLU A 285 -13.66 -4.31 -4.82
CA GLU A 285 -13.99 -4.32 -6.25
C GLU A 285 -15.18 -5.26 -6.55
N ARG A 286 -15.28 -6.35 -5.78
CA ARG A 286 -16.27 -7.42 -5.88
C ARG A 286 -16.47 -8.09 -4.52
N ASP A 287 -17.62 -8.71 -4.30
CA ASP A 287 -17.98 -9.29 -2.99
C ASP A 287 -17.70 -10.80 -2.88
N ASP A 288 -17.55 -11.50 -4.00
CA ASP A 288 -17.33 -12.94 -4.07
C ASP A 288 -15.85 -13.36 -3.95
N ILE A 289 -15.04 -12.53 -3.26
CA ILE A 289 -13.62 -12.77 -2.98
C ILE A 289 -13.46 -13.97 -2.05
N LYS A 290 -12.59 -14.91 -2.43
CA LYS A 290 -12.25 -16.12 -1.67
C LYS A 290 -10.85 -16.03 -1.08
N ASP A 291 -9.89 -15.58 -1.88
CA ASP A 291 -8.50 -15.40 -1.48
C ASP A 291 -8.05 -13.95 -1.68
N PRO A 292 -8.09 -13.12 -0.62
CA PRO A 292 -7.78 -11.71 -0.73
C PRO A 292 -6.39 -11.42 -1.30
N PHE A 293 -5.37 -12.21 -0.95
CA PHE A 293 -3.99 -11.92 -1.36
C PHE A 293 -3.74 -12.11 -2.85
N THR A 294 -4.56 -12.91 -3.53
CA THR A 294 -4.44 -13.15 -4.98
C THR A 294 -5.50 -12.41 -5.79
N GLU A 295 -6.68 -12.14 -5.21
CA GLU A 295 -7.81 -11.56 -5.94
C GLU A 295 -7.96 -10.05 -5.76
N VAL A 296 -7.47 -9.45 -4.67
CA VAL A 296 -7.60 -8.00 -4.41
C VAL A 296 -6.42 -7.25 -5.01
N SER A 297 -6.72 -6.30 -5.90
CA SER A 297 -5.70 -5.53 -6.63
C SER A 297 -5.81 -4.01 -6.43
N MET A 298 -7.01 -3.52 -6.09
CA MET A 298 -7.23 -2.09 -5.87
C MET A 298 -6.98 -1.67 -4.42
N PHE A 299 -6.09 -0.69 -4.26
CA PHE A 299 -5.76 -0.10 -2.97
C PHE A 299 -5.80 1.42 -2.99
N LYS A 300 -6.31 2.00 -1.90
CA LYS A 300 -6.10 3.41 -1.56
C LYS A 300 -4.67 3.57 -1.05
N LYS A 301 -3.90 4.48 -1.64
CA LYS A 301 -2.50 4.72 -1.24
C LYS A 301 -2.42 5.70 -0.07
N ASN A 302 -1.34 5.60 0.71
CA ASN A 302 -1.06 6.54 1.77
C ASN A 302 -0.83 7.95 1.20
N TYR A 303 -1.22 8.99 1.94
CA TYR A 303 -0.93 10.38 1.58
C TYR A 303 0.56 10.62 1.30
N ASP A 304 1.44 9.95 2.05
CA ASP A 304 2.89 10.07 1.85
C ASP A 304 3.34 9.64 0.44
N HIS A 305 2.59 8.76 -0.23
CA HIS A 305 2.91 8.24 -1.57
C HIS A 305 1.98 8.81 -2.66
N LEU A 306 1.30 9.93 -2.37
CA LEU A 306 0.39 10.59 -3.30
C LEU A 306 0.83 12.04 -3.55
N PRO A 307 0.68 12.55 -4.80
CA PRO A 307 0.80 13.97 -5.04
C PRO A 307 -0.22 14.74 -4.18
N LYS A 308 0.24 15.82 -3.54
CA LYS A 308 -0.60 16.61 -2.61
C LYS A 308 -1.89 17.10 -3.27
N ASP A 309 -1.78 17.61 -4.49
CA ASP A 309 -2.92 18.14 -5.24
C ASP A 309 -3.96 17.05 -5.54
N THR A 310 -3.51 15.83 -5.87
CA THR A 310 -4.40 14.68 -6.08
C THR A 310 -5.11 14.29 -4.79
N TYR A 311 -4.37 14.18 -3.68
CA TYR A 311 -4.96 13.80 -2.40
C TYR A 311 -5.99 14.81 -1.92
N PHE A 312 -5.63 16.11 -1.87
CA PHE A 312 -6.55 17.14 -1.38
C PHE A 312 -7.70 17.42 -2.36
N GLY A 313 -7.43 17.39 -3.67
CA GLY A 313 -8.44 17.61 -4.70
C GLY A 313 -9.52 16.52 -4.71
N LEU A 314 -9.15 15.26 -4.42
CA LEU A 314 -10.07 14.11 -4.41
C LEU A 314 -10.49 13.67 -3.01
N TYR A 315 -10.01 14.32 -1.94
CA TYR A 315 -10.24 13.86 -0.57
C TYR A 315 -11.73 13.64 -0.26
N LYS A 316 -12.57 14.64 -0.58
CA LYS A 316 -14.01 14.60 -0.34
C LYS A 316 -14.70 13.45 -1.08
N GLU A 317 -14.26 13.16 -2.30
CA GLU A 317 -14.79 12.07 -3.11
C GLU A 317 -14.32 10.71 -2.59
N ALA A 318 -13.04 10.59 -2.21
CA ALA A 318 -12.46 9.36 -1.70
C ALA A 318 -12.99 8.94 -0.32
N THR A 319 -13.35 9.92 0.52
CA THR A 319 -13.89 9.64 1.86
C THR A 319 -15.40 9.36 1.85
N ARG A 320 -16.16 9.91 0.88
CA ARG A 320 -17.63 9.78 0.80
C ARG A 320 -18.34 10.09 2.13
N GLY A 321 -17.83 11.06 2.87
CA GLY A 321 -18.36 11.44 4.19
C GLY A 321 -17.82 10.66 5.38
N ASN A 322 -16.94 9.66 5.16
CA ASN A 322 -16.15 9.08 6.24
C ASN A 322 -15.22 10.15 6.84
N PRO A 323 -15.09 10.24 8.18
CA PRO A 323 -14.23 11.24 8.82
C PRO A 323 -12.77 11.13 8.40
N ASN A 324 -12.31 9.93 8.03
CA ASN A 324 -10.93 9.65 7.64
C ASN A 324 -10.84 9.14 6.19
N TYR A 325 -9.67 9.31 5.56
CA TYR A 325 -9.39 8.77 4.22
C TYR A 325 -9.43 7.24 4.17
N PHE A 326 -8.77 6.63 5.15
CA PHE A 326 -8.79 5.20 5.42
C PHE A 326 -9.88 4.85 6.44
N LEU A 327 -10.44 3.65 6.32
CA LEU A 327 -11.42 3.11 7.28
C LEU A 327 -10.75 2.62 8.55
N THR A 328 -9.50 2.16 8.44
CA THR A 328 -8.72 1.61 9.53
C THR A 328 -7.69 2.59 10.08
N TYR A 329 -6.41 2.42 9.74
CA TYR A 329 -5.33 3.27 10.18
C TYR A 329 -4.60 3.87 8.97
N GLY A 330 -3.98 5.03 9.16
CA GLY A 330 -3.17 5.69 8.12
C GLY A 330 -1.70 5.87 8.51
N ASN A 331 -1.31 5.37 9.68
CA ASN A 331 0.04 5.53 10.18
C ASN A 331 1.00 4.44 9.69
N GLY A 332 0.62 3.46 8.88
CA GLY A 332 1.56 2.42 8.44
C GLY A 332 2.05 1.48 9.54
N LYS A 333 3.01 0.61 9.22
CA LYS A 333 3.77 -0.20 10.19
C LYS A 333 5.23 0.19 10.18
N SER A 334 6.01 -0.31 11.14
CA SER A 334 7.45 -0.11 11.12
C SER A 334 8.25 -1.37 11.46
N ALA A 335 9.43 -1.45 10.86
CA ALA A 335 10.51 -2.33 11.26
C ALA A 335 11.44 -1.58 12.21
N ALA A 336 11.89 -2.23 13.28
CA ALA A 336 12.90 -1.67 14.18
C ALA A 336 14.13 -2.57 14.26
N ARG A 337 15.30 -1.96 14.42
CA ARG A 337 16.51 -2.69 14.78
C ARG A 337 16.35 -3.29 16.16
N VAL A 338 16.72 -4.56 16.31
CA VAL A 338 16.73 -5.24 17.60
C VAL A 338 17.93 -4.72 18.39
N GLN A 339 17.65 -3.95 19.44
CA GLN A 339 18.68 -3.30 20.26
C GLN A 339 18.23 -3.20 21.71
N GLU A 340 19.16 -2.82 22.60
CA GLU A 340 18.86 -2.63 24.00
C GLU A 340 17.80 -1.54 24.21
N HIS A 341 16.94 -1.74 25.21
CA HIS A 341 15.85 -0.83 25.58
C HIS A 341 14.78 -0.60 24.50
N LEU A 342 14.80 -1.36 23.39
CA LEU A 342 13.71 -1.40 22.43
C LEU A 342 12.41 -1.80 23.14
N ARG A 343 11.32 -1.13 22.77
CA ARG A 343 10.00 -1.35 23.35
C ARG A 343 8.87 -1.12 22.35
N PRO A 344 7.70 -1.74 22.54
CA PRO A 344 6.55 -1.51 21.68
C PRO A 344 5.96 -0.10 21.88
N ASN A 345 5.34 0.44 20.84
CA ASN A 345 4.59 1.71 20.91
C ASN A 345 3.24 1.55 20.22
N GLY A 346 2.51 0.53 20.67
CA GLY A 346 1.34 -0.01 19.98
C GLY A 346 1.71 -0.93 18.82
N ALA A 347 0.72 -1.61 18.25
CA ALA A 347 0.90 -2.61 17.19
C ALA A 347 1.53 -2.08 15.88
N HIS A 348 1.67 -0.75 15.74
CA HIS A 348 2.09 -0.11 14.49
C HIS A 348 3.48 0.54 14.56
N ARG A 349 4.05 0.66 15.77
CA ARG A 349 5.31 1.39 16.00
C ARG A 349 6.13 0.76 17.13
N TRP A 350 7.41 1.13 17.13
CA TRP A 350 8.35 0.81 18.20
C TRP A 350 8.81 2.11 18.88
N HIS A 351 9.55 1.99 19.97
CA HIS A 351 10.23 3.10 20.61
C HIS A 351 11.44 2.59 21.40
N ASN A 352 12.17 3.47 22.06
CA ASN A 352 13.26 3.09 22.96
C ASN A 352 13.13 3.81 24.30
N TYR A 353 13.43 3.13 25.41
CA TYR A 353 13.31 3.74 26.74
C TYR A 353 14.41 4.77 27.07
N MET A 354 15.54 4.73 26.36
CA MET A 354 16.72 5.54 26.66
C MET A 354 16.97 6.65 25.64
N LYS A 355 16.36 6.57 24.46
CA LYS A 355 16.53 7.57 23.39
C LYS A 355 15.29 7.70 22.52
N SER A 356 15.15 8.83 21.84
CA SER A 356 14.24 8.94 20.70
C SER A 356 14.84 8.19 19.51
N PRO A 357 14.14 7.22 18.92
CA PRO A 357 14.64 6.50 17.74
C PRO A 357 14.87 7.44 16.56
N ASN A 358 15.93 7.21 15.79
CA ASN A 358 16.08 7.82 14.47
C ASN A 358 15.22 7.05 13.45
N GLU A 359 14.15 7.67 12.96
CA GLU A 359 13.17 7.03 12.09
C GLU A 359 13.25 7.60 10.68
N ILE A 360 13.21 6.74 9.67
CA ILE A 360 13.01 7.12 8.26
C ILE A 360 11.70 6.55 7.75
N LYS A 361 11.10 7.21 6.76
CA LYS A 361 9.93 6.73 6.04
C LYS A 361 10.35 6.30 4.65
N LEU A 362 9.86 5.15 4.19
CA LEU A 362 10.09 4.69 2.83
C LEU A 362 9.15 5.40 1.86
N GLU A 363 9.64 5.67 0.66
CA GLU A 363 8.92 6.44 -0.38
C GLU A 363 8.12 5.56 -1.35
N GLU A 364 8.45 4.26 -1.42
CA GLU A 364 7.82 3.31 -2.36
C GLU A 364 7.28 2.07 -1.64
N ALA A 365 8.10 1.47 -0.78
CA ALA A 365 7.71 0.28 -0.04
C ALA A 365 6.60 0.58 0.97
N ALA A 366 5.64 -0.32 1.07
CA ALA A 366 4.40 -0.09 1.80
C ALA A 366 3.92 -1.35 2.53
N ILE A 367 2.91 -1.18 3.39
CA ILE A 367 2.08 -2.29 3.89
C ILE A 367 0.80 -2.35 3.06
N LEU A 368 0.53 -3.49 2.42
CA LEU A 368 -0.77 -3.77 1.84
C LEU A 368 -1.67 -4.33 2.95
N HIS A 369 -2.68 -3.55 3.35
CA HIS A 369 -3.62 -3.95 4.37
C HIS A 369 -4.91 -4.45 3.71
N TYR A 370 -5.15 -5.76 3.78
CA TYR A 370 -6.29 -6.46 3.21
C TYR A 370 -7.48 -6.44 4.18
N THR A 371 -7.85 -5.25 4.64
CA THR A 371 -9.00 -5.04 5.52
C THR A 371 -10.29 -4.83 4.73
N TYR A 372 -11.39 -5.41 5.22
CA TYR A 372 -12.72 -5.32 4.58
C TYR A 372 -12.68 -5.64 3.09
N THR A 373 -12.18 -6.81 2.74
CA THR A 373 -12.03 -7.27 1.34
C THR A 373 -13.36 -7.68 0.71
N LYS A 374 -14.39 -7.89 1.53
CA LYS A 374 -15.77 -8.20 1.17
C LYS A 374 -16.74 -7.61 2.18
N PHE A 375 -18.00 -7.43 1.82
CA PHE A 375 -18.99 -6.81 2.72
C PHE A 375 -19.24 -7.65 3.99
N SER A 376 -19.15 -8.98 3.89
CA SER A 376 -19.31 -9.87 5.05
C SER A 376 -18.25 -9.65 6.13
N ASP A 377 -17.10 -9.06 5.79
CA ASP A 377 -16.03 -8.77 6.77
C ASP A 377 -16.50 -7.76 7.82
N LEU A 378 -17.38 -6.82 7.45
CA LEU A 378 -17.98 -5.84 8.36
C LEU A 378 -18.76 -6.56 9.47
N THR A 379 -19.66 -7.46 9.08
CA THR A 379 -20.46 -8.27 10.02
C THR A 379 -19.56 -9.15 10.87
N SER A 380 -18.56 -9.80 10.26
CA SER A 380 -17.63 -10.67 10.99
C SER A 380 -16.84 -9.91 12.07
N ARG A 381 -16.47 -8.66 11.81
CA ARG A 381 -15.67 -7.84 12.72
C ARG A 381 -16.51 -7.34 13.90
N ARG A 382 -17.76 -6.95 13.64
CA ARG A 382 -18.74 -6.62 14.69
C ARG A 382 -18.96 -7.80 15.64
N ASP A 383 -19.22 -8.98 15.07
CA ASP A 383 -19.63 -10.16 15.84
C ASP A 383 -18.49 -10.74 16.71
N ARG A 384 -17.23 -10.42 16.40
CA ARG A 384 -16.06 -10.80 17.23
C ARG A 384 -16.09 -10.22 18.64
N CYS A 385 -16.72 -9.06 18.83
CA CYS A 385 -16.58 -8.30 20.08
C CYS A 385 -17.58 -8.70 21.16
N GLY A 386 -18.62 -9.48 20.88
CA GLY A 386 -19.67 -9.83 21.87
C GLY A 386 -20.37 -8.62 22.51
N CYS A 387 -20.20 -7.43 21.94
CA CYS A 387 -20.70 -6.18 22.49
C CYS A 387 -22.14 -5.94 22.08
N LYS A 388 -22.92 -5.33 22.97
CA LYS A 388 -24.31 -4.99 22.67
C LYS A 388 -24.33 -3.81 21.67
N PRO A 389 -25.31 -3.73 20.77
CA PRO A 389 -25.44 -2.64 19.80
C PRO A 389 -26.02 -1.36 20.45
N THR A 390 -25.48 -0.97 21.60
CA THR A 390 -25.79 0.32 22.26
C THR A 390 -24.67 1.30 21.95
N LYS A 391 -24.99 2.60 21.85
CA LYS A 391 -24.01 3.63 21.52
C LYS A 391 -22.83 3.66 22.49
N GLU A 392 -23.11 3.40 23.77
CA GLU A 392 -22.15 3.37 24.86
C GLU A 392 -21.26 2.13 24.78
N ASP A 393 -21.83 0.94 24.55
CA ASP A 393 -21.06 -0.31 24.47
C ASP A 393 -20.20 -0.36 23.21
N VAL A 394 -20.74 0.06 22.06
CA VAL A 394 -20.00 0.15 20.80
C VAL A 394 -18.80 1.10 20.91
N LYS A 395 -18.97 2.27 21.55
CA LYS A 395 -17.86 3.20 21.82
C LYS A 395 -16.79 2.59 22.73
N ARG A 396 -17.20 1.74 23.67
CA ARG A 396 -16.31 1.03 24.59
C ARG A 396 -15.54 -0.13 23.94
N CYS A 397 -16.09 -0.73 22.88
CA CYS A 397 -15.52 -1.92 22.23
C CYS A 397 -14.65 -1.62 21.00
N PHE A 398 -15.02 -0.59 20.23
CA PHE A 398 -14.36 -0.25 18.97
C PHE A 398 -13.52 1.01 19.08
N ILE A 399 -12.27 0.93 18.65
CA ILE A 399 -11.34 2.07 18.60
C ILE A 399 -11.71 2.99 17.43
N LEU A 400 -12.03 2.39 16.28
CA LEU A 400 -12.29 3.10 15.04
C LEU A 400 -13.72 3.61 14.98
N GLU A 401 -13.90 4.84 14.51
CA GLU A 401 -15.23 5.44 14.34
C GLU A 401 -16.05 4.71 13.28
N PHE A 402 -15.42 4.29 12.18
CA PHE A 402 -16.09 3.51 11.14
C PHE A 402 -16.70 2.22 11.70
N ASP A 403 -15.92 1.44 12.48
CA ASP A 403 -16.42 0.24 13.16
C ASP A 403 -17.62 0.55 14.07
N ARG A 404 -17.66 1.73 14.72
CA ARG A 404 -18.78 2.14 15.56
C ARG A 404 -20.05 2.47 14.76
N LEU A 405 -19.90 3.00 13.54
CA LEU A 405 -21.03 3.37 12.69
C LEU A 405 -21.72 2.15 12.06
N VAL A 406 -20.98 1.06 11.89
CA VAL A 406 -21.47 -0.17 11.24
C VAL A 406 -21.80 -1.29 12.24
N SER A 407 -21.61 -1.06 13.55
CA SER A 407 -21.84 -2.03 14.62
C SER A 407 -23.25 -1.99 15.21
#